data_AF-A0AAE4ZA50-F1
#
_entry.id   AF-A0AAE4ZA50-F1
#
_cell.length_a   1.000
_cell.length_b   1.000
_cell.length_c   1.000
_cell.angle_alpha   90.00
_cell.angle_beta   90.00
_cell.angle_gamma   90.00
#
_symmetry.space_group_name_H-M   'P 1'
#
loop_
_entity.id
_entity.type
_entity.pdbx_description
1 polymer ?
#
loop_
_entity_poly.entity_id
_entity_poly.type
_entity_poly.pdbx_seq_one_letter_code
_entity_poly.pdbx_strand_id
1 'polypeptide(L)'
;MNGEEREVPPARPSRAASDMERVGFLTRISDGKEFSLGFGSMRVGRERRADLVIADKTVSRHHADIIYESGRYVLYDHSTNGTWVNGNLVAVAQPLRERDKVKFGKIEFVFSTKSVPKSQAAGLRQVTEPERVSGSSTAIMRGGRGKGRTVRRIKRAGIVLLVLVIAAVVVYFALPEVANSVISRLPQPLQDLLSR
;
A
#
# COMPACT_ATOMS: atom_id res chain seq x y z
N MET A 1 -1.68 -53.90 -34.76
CA MET A 1 -1.13 -53.56 -33.44
C MET A 1 -0.92 -52.05 -33.41
N ASN A 2 -1.96 -51.29 -33.09
CA ASN A 2 -1.85 -49.85 -32.90
C ASN A 2 -2.18 -49.60 -31.43
N GLY A 3 -1.15 -49.29 -30.64
CA GLY A 3 -1.31 -48.95 -29.23
C GLY A 3 -1.87 -47.55 -29.12
N GLU A 4 -3.14 -47.43 -28.75
CA GLU A 4 -3.72 -46.17 -28.31
C GLU A 4 -3.03 -45.74 -27.00
N GLU A 5 -2.06 -44.85 -27.13
CA GLU A 5 -1.52 -44.08 -26.02
C GLU A 5 -2.66 -43.30 -25.37
N ARG A 6 -3.13 -43.80 -24.23
CA ARG A 6 -4.09 -43.09 -23.39
C ARG A 6 -3.38 -41.87 -22.82
N GLU A 7 -3.65 -40.72 -23.43
CA GLU A 7 -3.24 -39.42 -22.92
C GLU A 7 -3.75 -39.28 -21.48
N VAL A 8 -2.83 -39.31 -20.52
CA VAL A 8 -3.16 -39.16 -19.10
C VAL A 8 -3.51 -37.68 -18.91
N PRO A 9 -4.77 -37.33 -18.54
CA PRO A 9 -5.12 -35.95 -18.31
C PRO A 9 -4.25 -35.38 -17.18
N PRO A 10 -3.79 -34.11 -17.28
CA PRO A 10 -2.92 -33.53 -16.26
C PRO A 10 -3.60 -33.65 -14.90
N ALA A 11 -2.85 -34.15 -13.92
CA ALA A 11 -3.33 -34.29 -12.55
C ALA A 11 -3.98 -32.98 -12.11
N ARG A 12 -5.27 -33.04 -11.73
CA ARG A 12 -5.95 -31.88 -11.12
C ARG A 12 -5.05 -31.41 -9.97
N PRO A 13 -4.76 -30.11 -9.85
CA PRO A 13 -3.97 -29.61 -8.72
C PRO A 13 -4.60 -30.15 -7.43
N SER A 14 -3.78 -30.84 -6.62
CA SER A 14 -4.19 -31.46 -5.37
C SER A 14 -5.06 -30.49 -4.55
N ARG A 15 -6.16 -30.97 -3.96
CA ARG A 15 -7.02 -30.21 -3.02
C ARG A 15 -6.23 -29.46 -1.95
N ALA A 16 -5.02 -29.91 -1.61
CA ALA A 16 -4.13 -29.24 -0.66
C ALA A 16 -3.59 -27.88 -1.17
N ALA A 17 -3.42 -27.69 -2.48
CA ALA A 17 -2.95 -26.43 -3.05
C ALA A 17 -4.06 -25.36 -3.09
N SER A 18 -5.33 -25.76 -3.18
CA SER A 18 -6.48 -24.83 -3.12
C SER A 18 -6.76 -24.27 -1.72
N ASP A 19 -6.13 -24.84 -0.68
CA ASP A 19 -6.33 -24.45 0.72
C ASP A 19 -5.17 -23.63 1.30
N MET A 20 -4.20 -23.23 0.47
CA MET A 20 -3.09 -22.37 0.89
C MET A 20 -3.39 -20.91 0.55
N GLU A 21 -3.32 -20.04 1.56
CA GLU A 21 -3.50 -18.60 1.41
C GLU A 21 -2.13 -17.91 1.47
N ARG A 22 -1.84 -17.00 0.54
CA ARG A 22 -0.56 -16.28 0.53
C ARG A 22 -0.67 -15.03 1.39
N VAL A 23 -0.08 -15.08 2.59
CA VAL A 23 -0.03 -13.94 3.51
C VAL A 23 1.24 -13.15 3.24
N GLY A 24 1.11 -11.83 3.09
CA GLY A 24 2.22 -10.90 2.95
C GLY A 24 2.83 -10.56 4.30
N PHE A 25 4.12 -10.26 4.30
CA PHE A 25 4.88 -9.83 5.47
C PHE A 25 5.78 -8.66 5.08
N LEU A 26 5.91 -7.69 5.99
CA LEU A 26 6.96 -6.67 5.95
C LEU A 26 7.96 -6.95 7.06
N THR A 27 9.22 -7.15 6.70
CA THR A 27 10.31 -7.33 7.66
C THR A 27 11.16 -6.08 7.69
N ARG A 28 11.23 -5.42 8.83
CA ARG A 28 12.04 -4.20 9.01
C ARG A 28 13.53 -4.55 8.99
N ILE A 29 14.32 -3.85 8.19
CA ILE A 29 15.75 -4.16 8.02
C ILE A 29 16.56 -3.82 9.28
N SER A 30 16.19 -2.78 10.02
CA SER A 30 16.98 -2.30 11.16
C SER A 30 17.02 -3.25 12.34
N ASP A 31 15.97 -4.03 12.57
CA ASP A 31 15.83 -4.89 13.75
C ASP A 31 15.25 -6.28 13.45
N GLY A 32 15.00 -6.59 12.17
CA GLY A 32 14.43 -7.87 11.74
C GLY A 32 12.97 -8.08 12.11
N LYS A 33 12.28 -7.06 12.66
CA LYS A 33 10.90 -7.23 13.12
C LYS A 33 9.96 -7.44 11.94
N GLU A 34 9.19 -8.52 12.00
CA GLU A 34 8.25 -8.93 10.96
C GLU A 34 6.80 -8.53 11.31
N PHE A 35 6.05 -8.06 10.31
CA PHE A 35 4.67 -7.61 10.43
C PHE A 35 3.82 -8.27 9.34
N SER A 36 2.74 -8.96 9.72
CA SER A 36 1.85 -9.65 8.78
C SER A 36 0.85 -8.70 8.13
N LEU A 37 0.88 -8.63 6.80
CA LEU A 37 -0.09 -7.96 5.96
C LEU A 37 -1.30 -8.88 5.80
N GLY A 38 -2.35 -8.69 6.60
CA GLY A 38 -3.60 -9.45 6.42
C GLY A 38 -4.24 -9.22 5.04
N PHE A 39 -5.36 -9.88 4.75
CA PHE A 39 -6.06 -9.77 3.46
C PHE A 39 -6.94 -8.51 3.30
N GLY A 40 -6.75 -7.52 4.17
CA GLY A 40 -7.53 -6.29 4.20
C GLY A 40 -6.71 -5.08 3.76
N SER A 41 -7.00 -3.95 4.39
CA SER A 41 -6.16 -2.75 4.31
C SER A 41 -5.32 -2.67 5.58
N MET A 42 -4.03 -2.46 5.42
CA MET A 42 -3.11 -2.12 6.49
C MET A 42 -2.66 -0.67 6.34
N ARG A 43 -2.95 0.16 7.33
CA ARG A 43 -2.46 1.53 7.40
C ARG A 43 -1.04 1.57 7.95
N VAL A 44 -0.16 2.28 7.25
CA VAL A 44 1.22 2.54 7.65
C VAL A 44 1.37 4.02 7.99
N GLY A 45 2.02 4.32 9.12
CA GLY A 45 2.30 5.70 9.47
C GLY A 45 2.90 5.88 10.85
N ARG A 46 3.19 7.14 11.20
CA ARG A 46 3.73 7.51 12.51
C ARG A 46 2.67 7.60 13.60
N GLU A 47 1.41 7.79 13.22
CA GLU A 47 0.34 7.91 14.22
C GLU A 47 0.08 6.58 14.92
N ARG A 48 -0.29 6.62 16.21
CA ARG A 48 -0.63 5.42 16.99
C ARG A 48 -1.88 4.68 16.51
N ARG A 49 -2.63 5.28 15.59
CA ARG A 49 -3.83 4.70 14.97
C ARG A 49 -3.53 3.92 13.70
N ALA A 50 -2.28 3.94 13.21
CA ALA A 50 -1.86 3.08 12.12
C ALA A 50 -1.73 1.63 12.60
N ASP A 51 -2.00 0.68 11.72
CA ASP A 51 -1.81 -0.74 11.98
C ASP A 51 -0.32 -1.08 12.08
N LEU A 52 0.48 -0.47 11.20
CA LEU A 52 1.95 -0.47 11.27
C LEU A 52 2.44 0.91 11.72
N VAL A 53 2.76 1.02 13.01
CA VAL A 53 3.29 2.26 13.59
C VAL A 53 4.80 2.34 13.39
N ILE A 54 5.24 3.34 12.63
CA ILE A 54 6.65 3.67 12.42
C ILE A 54 6.95 5.00 13.09
N ALA A 55 7.52 4.94 14.29
CA ALA A 55 7.79 6.11 15.14
C ALA A 55 9.03 6.91 14.66
N ASP A 56 9.01 7.40 13.42
CA ASP A 56 10.10 8.20 12.84
C ASP A 56 9.58 9.50 12.23
N LYS A 57 10.27 10.63 12.48
CA LYS A 57 9.84 11.97 12.03
C LYS A 57 9.72 12.14 10.52
N THR A 58 10.43 11.31 9.74
CA THR A 58 10.36 11.32 8.28
C THR A 58 9.16 10.55 7.73
N VAL A 59 8.43 9.85 8.61
CA VAL A 59 7.18 9.17 8.29
C VAL A 59 5.99 10.07 8.65
N SER A 60 5.11 10.24 7.67
CA SER A 60 3.86 10.98 7.79
C SER A 60 2.92 10.29 8.79
N ARG A 61 1.98 11.05 9.37
CA ARG A 61 1.01 10.50 10.34
C ARG A 61 0.22 9.34 9.73
N HIS A 62 -0.36 9.57 8.57
CA HIS A 62 -0.84 8.56 7.62
C HIS A 62 0.11 8.64 6.43
N HIS A 63 0.88 7.59 6.19
CA HIS A 63 1.97 7.61 5.22
C HIS A 63 1.65 6.78 3.99
N ALA A 64 1.16 5.55 4.19
CA ALA A 64 0.76 4.69 3.10
C ALA A 64 -0.36 3.74 3.55
N ASP A 65 -1.09 3.19 2.60
CA ASP A 65 -1.98 2.05 2.82
C ASP A 65 -1.50 0.87 1.97
N ILE A 66 -1.48 -0.32 2.54
CA ILE A 66 -1.21 -1.56 1.80
C ILE A 66 -2.51 -2.35 1.76
N ILE A 67 -3.02 -2.61 0.57
CA ILE A 67 -4.31 -3.25 0.35
C ILE A 67 -4.11 -4.55 -0.40
N TYR A 68 -4.72 -5.63 0.10
CA TYR A 68 -4.81 -6.87 -0.65
C TYR A 68 -5.98 -6.81 -1.64
N GLU A 69 -5.67 -6.72 -2.93
CA GLU A 69 -6.66 -6.66 -4.00
C GLU A 69 -6.21 -7.46 -5.22
N SER A 70 -7.16 -8.10 -5.90
CA SER A 70 -6.88 -8.93 -7.10
C SER A 70 -5.78 -9.98 -6.90
N GLY A 71 -5.70 -10.58 -5.70
CA GLY A 71 -4.72 -11.61 -5.38
C GLY A 71 -3.30 -11.10 -5.05
N ARG A 72 -3.09 -9.79 -4.93
CA ARG A 72 -1.79 -9.16 -4.71
C ARG A 72 -1.87 -8.03 -3.68
N TYR A 73 -0.74 -7.70 -3.08
CA TYR A 73 -0.61 -6.54 -2.21
C TYR A 73 -0.24 -5.32 -3.03
N VAL A 74 -1.00 -4.24 -2.89
CA VAL A 74 -0.78 -2.97 -3.57
C VAL A 74 -0.55 -1.90 -2.52
N LEU A 75 0.57 -1.19 -2.64
CA LEU A 75 0.93 -0.07 -1.79
C LEU A 75 0.40 1.22 -2.40
N TYR A 76 -0.28 2.04 -1.61
CA TYR A 76 -0.74 3.38 -1.98
C TYR A 76 -0.01 4.41 -1.12
N ASP A 77 0.65 5.38 -1.76
CA ASP A 77 1.40 6.41 -1.05
C ASP A 77 0.53 7.65 -0.76
N HIS A 78 0.61 8.14 0.47
CA HIS A 78 -0.06 9.36 0.96
C HIS A 78 0.92 10.30 1.65
N SER A 79 2.21 10.01 1.53
CA SER A 79 3.23 10.63 2.33
C SER A 79 3.69 11.97 1.78
N THR A 80 4.35 12.74 2.65
CA THR A 80 4.98 14.02 2.27
C THR A 80 6.38 13.81 1.71
N ASN A 81 7.12 12.85 2.28
CA ASN A 81 8.50 12.57 1.87
C ASN A 81 8.59 11.53 0.75
N GLY A 82 7.50 10.83 0.44
CA GLY A 82 7.47 9.75 -0.53
C GLY A 82 7.63 8.37 0.13
N THR A 83 7.13 7.37 -0.60
CA THR A 83 7.46 5.96 -0.41
C THR A 83 8.30 5.47 -1.60
N TRP A 84 9.34 4.68 -1.35
CA TRP A 84 10.16 4.08 -2.41
C TRP A 84 10.04 2.57 -2.42
N VAL A 85 10.00 1.99 -3.61
CA VAL A 85 10.07 0.54 -3.83
C VAL A 85 11.27 0.25 -4.74
N ASN A 86 12.23 -0.51 -4.23
CA ASN A 86 13.50 -0.81 -4.91
C ASN A 86 14.24 0.43 -5.43
N GLY A 87 14.20 1.52 -4.66
CA GLY A 87 14.84 2.80 -5.01
C GLY A 87 13.99 3.72 -5.88
N ASN A 88 12.89 3.22 -6.46
CA ASN A 88 11.99 4.02 -7.29
C ASN A 88 10.89 4.65 -6.44
N LEU A 89 10.63 5.95 -6.65
CA LEU A 89 9.56 6.67 -5.96
C LEU A 89 8.20 6.15 -6.44
N VAL A 90 7.31 5.83 -5.50
CA VAL A 90 5.93 5.43 -5.80
C VAL A 90 5.11 6.67 -6.17
N ALA A 91 4.52 6.69 -7.36
CA ALA A 91 3.77 7.85 -7.83
C ALA A 91 2.39 7.97 -7.14
N VAL A 92 1.63 6.87 -7.10
CA VAL A 92 0.31 6.81 -6.43
C VAL A 92 0.10 5.42 -5.84
N ALA A 93 0.30 4.39 -6.67
CA ALA A 93 0.14 3.00 -6.27
C ALA A 93 1.22 2.12 -6.91
N GLN A 94 1.67 1.11 -6.19
CA GLN A 94 2.67 0.14 -6.66
C GLN A 94 2.33 -1.27 -6.16
N PRO A 95 2.11 -2.25 -7.05
CA PRO A 95 2.03 -3.65 -6.66
C PRO A 95 3.35 -4.13 -6.06
N LEU A 96 3.28 -4.75 -4.89
CA LEU A 96 4.44 -5.34 -4.21
C LEU A 96 4.71 -6.75 -4.71
N ARG A 97 5.98 -7.06 -4.89
CA ARG A 97 6.50 -8.36 -5.31
C ARG A 97 7.45 -8.92 -4.26
N GLU A 98 7.58 -10.23 -4.27
CA GLU A 98 8.47 -10.97 -3.38
C GLU A 98 9.87 -10.34 -3.35
N ARG A 99 10.39 -10.06 -2.15
CA ARG A 99 11.69 -9.44 -1.86
C ARG A 99 11.82 -7.96 -2.21
N ASP A 100 10.73 -7.27 -2.54
CA ASP A 100 10.76 -5.83 -2.76
C ASP A 100 11.23 -5.09 -1.50
N LYS A 101 12.19 -4.17 -1.69
CA LYS A 101 12.63 -3.25 -0.64
C LYS A 101 11.72 -2.04 -0.62
N VAL A 102 10.94 -1.90 0.44
CA VAL A 102 10.00 -0.79 0.65
C VAL A 102 10.59 0.17 1.66
N LYS A 103 10.67 1.45 1.32
CA LYS A 103 11.18 2.50 2.20
C LYS A 103 10.08 3.52 2.47
N PHE A 104 9.73 3.69 3.74
CA PHE A 104 8.80 4.71 4.23
C PHE A 104 9.61 5.81 4.91
N GLY A 105 9.71 6.99 4.28
CA GLY A 105 10.65 8.02 4.72
C GLY A 105 12.10 7.48 4.74
N LYS A 106 12.67 7.31 5.93
CA LYS A 106 14.02 6.72 6.13
C LYS A 106 14.03 5.26 6.58
N ILE A 107 12.87 4.65 6.81
CA ILE A 107 12.78 3.30 7.39
C ILE A 107 12.57 2.28 6.28
N GLU A 108 13.43 1.27 6.23
CA GLU A 108 13.43 0.25 5.19
C GLU A 108 12.86 -1.10 5.67
N PHE A 109 12.09 -1.72 4.78
CA PHE A 109 11.46 -3.01 4.95
C PHE A 109 11.70 -3.88 3.72
N VAL A 110 11.61 -5.18 3.89
CA VAL A 110 11.54 -6.15 2.80
C VAL A 110 10.17 -6.80 2.81
N PHE A 111 9.49 -6.81 1.66
CA PHE A 111 8.24 -7.51 1.48
C PHE A 111 8.49 -9.00 1.14
N SER A 112 7.72 -9.88 1.75
CA SER A 112 7.72 -11.32 1.43
C SER A 112 6.32 -11.91 1.53
N THR A 113 6.09 -13.07 0.93
CA THR A 113 4.83 -13.79 1.03
C THR A 113 5.10 -15.23 1.47
N LYS A 114 4.34 -15.69 2.47
CA LYS A 114 4.39 -17.08 2.93
C LYS A 114 3.04 -17.74 2.65
N SER A 115 3.08 -18.96 2.15
CA SER A 115 1.87 -19.77 1.95
C SER A 115 1.47 -20.38 3.29
N VAL A 116 0.34 -19.96 3.83
CA VAL A 116 -0.18 -20.41 5.12
C VAL A 116 -1.44 -21.25 4.86
N PRO A 117 -1.62 -22.41 5.51
CA PRO A 117 -2.89 -23.14 5.42
C PRO A 117 -4.05 -22.23 5.85
N LYS A 118 -5.16 -22.24 5.12
CA LYS A 118 -6.33 -21.39 5.35
C LYS A 118 -6.88 -21.47 6.79
N SER A 119 -6.70 -22.63 7.43
CA SER A 119 -7.02 -22.85 8.86
C SER A 119 -6.18 -22.00 9.82
N GLN A 120 -4.94 -21.66 9.47
CA GLN A 120 -4.04 -20.78 10.24
C GLN A 120 -4.14 -19.31 9.80
N ALA A 121 -4.46 -19.05 8.53
CA ALA A 121 -4.68 -17.70 8.00
C ALA A 121 -5.86 -16.98 8.66
N ALA A 122 -6.88 -17.72 9.11
CA ALA A 122 -7.99 -17.18 9.89
C ALA A 122 -7.55 -16.58 11.24
N GLY A 123 -6.51 -17.12 11.88
CA GLY A 123 -5.96 -16.62 13.14
C GLY A 123 -5.13 -15.34 13.01
N LEU A 124 -4.50 -15.11 11.85
CA LEU A 124 -3.74 -13.90 11.53
C LEU A 124 -4.60 -12.64 11.35
N ARG A 125 -5.93 -12.77 11.37
CA ARG A 125 -6.87 -11.63 11.34
C ARG A 125 -6.92 -10.86 12.67
N GLN A 126 -6.32 -11.34 13.75
CA GLN A 126 -6.42 -10.73 15.10
C GLN A 126 -5.11 -10.36 15.79
N VAL A 127 -3.94 -10.54 15.17
CA VAL A 127 -2.66 -10.22 15.83
C VAL A 127 -2.28 -8.76 15.57
N THR A 128 -2.90 -7.84 16.30
CA THR A 128 -2.45 -6.44 16.42
C THR A 128 -2.45 -6.07 17.90
N GLU A 129 -1.68 -6.78 18.71
CA GLU A 129 -1.40 -6.35 20.08
C GLU A 129 0.07 -6.63 20.40
N PRO A 130 0.86 -5.61 20.80
CA PRO A 130 2.21 -5.85 21.30
C PRO A 130 2.09 -6.61 22.62
N GLU A 131 2.78 -7.75 22.68
CA GLU A 131 3.04 -8.51 23.89
C GLU A 131 3.50 -7.57 25.02
N ARG A 132 2.59 -7.28 25.96
CA ARG A 132 2.95 -6.63 27.22
C ARG A 132 3.68 -7.68 28.06
N VAL A 133 4.99 -7.51 28.18
CA VAL A 133 5.75 -8.14 29.26
C VAL A 133 5.16 -7.66 30.59
N SER A 134 4.76 -8.65 31.38
CA SER A 134 4.29 -8.56 32.75
C SER A 134 5.30 -7.80 33.63
N GLY A 135 4.81 -6.79 34.34
CA GLY A 135 5.58 -6.00 35.31
C GLY A 135 4.64 -5.10 36.10
N SER A 136 4.25 -5.60 37.27
CA SER A 136 3.35 -5.00 38.24
C SER A 136 3.74 -3.56 38.63
N SER A 137 2.79 -2.63 38.68
CA SER A 137 2.44 -1.89 39.91
C SER A 137 1.48 -0.72 39.67
N THR A 138 0.47 -0.68 40.56
CA THR A 138 -0.23 0.50 41.09
C THR A 138 -1.12 1.35 40.17
N ALA A 139 -2.41 1.29 40.53
CA ALA A 139 -3.21 2.43 40.97
C ALA A 139 -4.25 3.06 39.99
N ILE A 140 -5.50 2.76 40.33
CA ILE A 140 -6.60 3.71 40.60
C ILE A 140 -7.39 4.33 39.42
N MET A 141 -8.68 3.94 39.41
CA MET A 141 -9.92 4.70 39.11
C MET A 141 -10.36 5.01 37.65
N ARG A 142 -11.52 4.41 37.35
CA ARG A 142 -12.82 5.05 37.07
C ARG A 142 -13.13 5.55 35.64
N GLY A 143 -14.00 4.76 34.99
CA GLY A 143 -15.25 5.25 34.40
C GLY A 143 -15.20 5.75 32.96
N GLY A 144 -15.91 5.08 32.05
CA GLY A 144 -16.10 5.59 30.69
C GLY A 144 -16.75 4.64 29.70
N ARG A 145 -18.01 4.26 29.98
CA ARG A 145 -18.89 3.51 29.08
C ARG A 145 -19.24 4.37 27.85
N GLY A 146 -18.95 3.91 26.64
CA GLY A 146 -19.40 4.52 25.37
C GLY A 146 -19.09 3.61 24.18
N LYS A 147 -19.92 2.61 23.91
CA LYS A 147 -21.01 2.62 22.91
C LYS A 147 -20.49 2.81 21.48
N GLY A 148 -20.58 1.72 20.71
CA GLY A 148 -20.20 1.65 19.31
C GLY A 148 -20.86 2.73 18.45
N ARG A 149 -20.12 3.13 17.42
CA ARG A 149 -20.68 3.73 16.22
C ARG A 149 -19.95 3.15 15.01
N THR A 150 -20.70 2.31 14.30
CA THR A 150 -20.62 2.15 12.85
C THR A 150 -20.33 3.50 12.20
N VAL A 151 -19.22 3.64 11.48
CA VAL A 151 -19.05 4.75 10.55
C VAL A 151 -18.98 4.19 9.14
N ARG A 152 -20.14 4.30 8.49
CA ARG A 152 -20.36 4.13 7.06
C ARG A 152 -19.47 5.10 6.27
N ARG A 153 -19.02 4.59 5.11
CA ARG A 153 -18.78 5.32 3.84
C ARG A 153 -17.99 6.62 3.93
N ILE A 154 -16.73 6.57 3.51
CA ILE A 154 -16.10 7.73 2.84
C ILE A 154 -16.07 7.43 1.34
N LYS A 155 -16.88 8.19 0.62
CA LYS A 155 -17.11 8.11 -0.82
C LYS A 155 -16.01 8.89 -1.55
N ARG A 156 -15.49 8.33 -2.64
CA ARG A 156 -15.21 9.00 -3.92
C ARG A 156 -14.75 10.47 -3.81
N ALA A 157 -13.56 10.73 -3.25
CA ALA A 157 -12.89 12.03 -3.39
C ALA A 157 -11.74 11.97 -4.42
N GLY A 158 -11.06 10.81 -4.55
CA GLY A 158 -9.94 10.65 -5.48
C GLY A 158 -10.32 10.61 -6.96
N ILE A 159 -11.52 10.13 -7.29
CA ILE A 159 -11.97 10.01 -8.70
C ILE A 159 -12.21 11.38 -9.34
N VAL A 160 -12.75 12.35 -8.58
CA VAL A 160 -13.02 13.70 -9.12
C VAL A 160 -11.72 14.43 -9.43
N LEU A 161 -10.71 14.31 -8.56
CA LEU A 161 -9.39 14.90 -8.80
C LEU A 161 -8.71 14.26 -10.03
N LEU A 162 -8.80 12.94 -10.18
CA LEU A 162 -8.26 12.24 -11.34
C LEU A 162 -8.92 12.68 -12.65
N VAL A 163 -10.25 12.82 -12.67
CA VAL A 163 -10.99 13.31 -13.85
C VAL A 163 -10.61 14.76 -14.18
N LEU A 164 -10.43 15.63 -13.19
CA LEU A 164 -9.99 17.01 -13.41
C LEU A 164 -8.57 17.09 -13.96
N VAL A 165 -7.64 16.26 -13.47
CA VAL A 165 -6.26 16.21 -13.98
C VAL A 165 -6.23 15.67 -15.40
N ILE A 166 -6.95 14.59 -15.69
CA ILE A 166 -7.05 14.04 -17.05
C ILE A 166 -7.68 15.08 -17.99
N ALA A 167 -8.75 15.75 -17.58
CA ALA A 167 -9.37 16.81 -18.38
C ALA A 167 -8.38 17.96 -18.65
N ALA A 168 -7.61 18.39 -17.66
CA ALA A 168 -6.61 19.43 -17.83
C ALA A 168 -5.48 19.02 -18.80
N VAL A 169 -5.00 17.78 -18.72
CA VAL A 169 -3.98 17.24 -19.64
C VAL A 169 -4.53 17.13 -21.05
N VAL A 170 -5.75 16.61 -21.22
CA VAL A 170 -6.40 16.51 -22.54
C VAL A 170 -6.61 17.90 -23.14
N VAL A 171 -7.07 18.89 -22.36
CA VAL A 171 -7.22 20.28 -22.82
C VAL A 171 -5.86 20.88 -23.23
N TYR A 172 -4.81 20.64 -22.46
CA TYR A 172 -3.46 21.10 -22.76
C TYR A 172 -2.93 20.53 -24.10
N PHE A 173 -3.17 19.25 -24.36
CA PHE A 173 -2.74 18.60 -25.60
C PHE A 173 -3.68 18.84 -26.80
N ALA A 174 -4.98 19.06 -26.55
CA ALA A 174 -5.98 19.23 -27.61
C ALA A 174 -6.14 20.68 -28.09
N LEU A 175 -5.72 21.67 -27.30
CA LEU A 175 -5.78 23.10 -27.66
C LEU A 175 -4.38 23.73 -27.69
N PRO A 176 -3.54 23.42 -28.69
CA PRO A 176 -2.22 24.06 -28.85
C PRO A 176 -2.32 25.59 -29.02
N GLU A 177 -3.49 26.12 -29.37
CA GLU A 177 -3.75 27.56 -29.47
C GLU A 177 -3.66 28.29 -28.12
N VAL A 178 -4.00 27.64 -27.00
CA VAL A 178 -3.99 28.28 -25.68
C VAL A 178 -2.54 28.49 -25.20
N ALA A 179 -1.67 27.51 -25.41
CA ALA A 179 -0.24 27.62 -25.11
C ALA A 179 0.41 28.77 -25.92
N ASN A 180 0.08 28.86 -27.20
CA ASN A 180 0.57 29.93 -28.08
C ASN A 180 0.01 31.32 -27.72
N SER A 181 -1.23 31.40 -27.21
CA SER A 181 -1.83 32.66 -26.77
C SER A 181 -1.23 33.22 -25.46
N VAL A 182 -0.65 32.36 -24.63
CA VAL A 182 0.04 32.76 -23.37
C VAL A 182 1.48 33.14 -23.66
N ILE A 183 2.19 32.36 -24.50
CA ILE A 183 3.57 32.65 -24.90
C ILE A 183 3.65 33.98 -25.66
N SER A 184 2.67 34.27 -26.53
CA SER A 184 2.63 35.53 -27.29
C SER A 184 2.34 36.77 -26.42
N ARG A 185 1.87 36.61 -25.18
CA ARG A 185 1.66 37.71 -24.21
C ARG A 185 2.85 37.94 -23.29
N LEU A 186 3.89 37.11 -23.34
CA LEU A 186 5.10 37.32 -22.55
C LEU A 186 5.95 38.46 -23.13
N PRO A 187 6.69 39.22 -22.30
CA PRO A 187 7.69 40.16 -22.80
C PRO A 187 8.72 39.46 -23.67
N GLN A 188 9.07 40.07 -24.81
CA GLN A 188 10.04 39.55 -25.80
C GLN A 188 11.33 38.92 -25.20
N PRO A 189 12.00 39.49 -24.18
CA PRO A 189 13.22 38.87 -23.63
C PRO A 189 13.03 37.47 -23.02
N LEU A 190 11.80 37.10 -22.62
CA LEU A 190 11.49 35.76 -22.13
C LEU A 190 11.09 34.79 -23.25
N GLN A 191 10.65 35.29 -24.40
CA GLN A 191 10.34 34.46 -25.57
C GLN A 191 11.62 33.88 -26.17
N ASP A 192 12.68 34.68 -26.26
CA ASP A 192 14.00 34.28 -26.80
C ASP A 192 14.76 33.27 -25.93
N LEU A 193 14.42 33.17 -24.64
CA LEU A 193 15.07 32.24 -23.71
C LEU A 193 14.49 30.82 -23.79
N LEU A 194 13.26 30.69 -24.30
CA LEU A 194 12.54 29.42 -24.41
C LEU A 194 12.62 28.80 -25.82
N SER A 195 13.16 29.54 -26.79
CA SER A 195 13.32 29.12 -28.19
C SER A 195 14.73 28.60 -28.53
N ARG A 196 15.62 28.49 -27.53
CA ARG A 196 16.95 27.85 -27.63
C ARG A 196 16.98 26.54 -26.85
#